data_AF-A0A5S4EV46-F1
#
_entry.id   AF-A0A5S4EV46-F1
#
_cell.length_a   1.000
_cell.length_b   1.000
_cell.length_c   1.000
_cell.angle_alpha   90.00
_cell.angle_beta   90.00
_cell.angle_gamma   90.00
#
_symmetry.space_group_name_H-M   'P 1'
#
loop_
_entity.id
_entity.type
_entity.pdbx_description
1 polymer ?
#
loop_
_entity_poly.entity_id
_entity_poly.type
_entity_poly.pdbx_seq_one_letter_code
_entity_poly.pdbx_strand_id
1 'polypeptide(L)'
;MFADLFAEDGRRSVPPMIVAVVMVLQRLEGLSDREAVDRFAFDVRWKYAAGGLDFDHPGFVHTVLVDMRARLAASDRPDRIFERTVEVAAQAGLIGRKRVLDSAPIYDAVATQDTVTLIRSAIRNLLRAAERDLRVELRAVISSGDAYTDTGKPVIDWTDVAEREALIDSRARDGYALLAQLEERRLSAEVEQAGRLLATVLGQDLDQGEDGVFRIARKVAKDRVISTVDPEARHGRKTVSRSFDGYKGHVRHEVAQHEWVIERKVGGCRI
;
A
#
# COMPACT_ATOMS: atom_id res chain seq x y z
N MET A 1 -16.31 -25.47 9.05
CA MET A 1 -15.73 -24.44 8.14
C MET A 1 -16.28 -23.04 8.42
N PHE A 2 -17.58 -22.86 8.64
CA PHE A 2 -18.20 -21.53 8.80
C PHE A 2 -18.96 -21.31 10.11
N ALA A 3 -18.96 -22.29 11.02
CA ALA A 3 -19.80 -22.25 12.23
C ALA A 3 -19.52 -21.02 13.10
N ASP A 4 -18.26 -20.60 13.19
CA ASP A 4 -17.79 -19.41 13.91
C ASP A 4 -18.28 -18.07 13.31
N LEU A 5 -18.83 -18.06 12.08
CA LEU A 5 -19.29 -16.84 11.41
C LEU A 5 -20.78 -16.53 11.62
N PHE A 6 -21.51 -17.44 12.27
CA PHE A 6 -22.95 -17.36 12.44
C PHE A 6 -23.33 -17.63 13.89
N ALA A 7 -24.30 -16.87 14.39
CA ALA A 7 -24.89 -17.13 15.70
C ALA A 7 -25.68 -18.46 15.67
N GLU A 8 -25.73 -19.15 16.80
CA GLU A 8 -26.48 -20.40 16.96
C GLU A 8 -28.01 -20.16 16.89
N ASP A 9 -28.46 -18.96 17.24
CA ASP A 9 -29.84 -18.52 17.20
C ASP A 9 -30.06 -17.31 16.27
N GLY A 10 -31.22 -17.26 15.60
CA GLY A 10 -31.59 -16.13 14.75
C GLY A 10 -32.36 -16.50 13.48
N ARG A 11 -32.41 -15.56 12.53
CA ARG A 11 -33.04 -15.76 11.22
C ARG A 11 -32.29 -16.82 10.43
N ARG A 12 -33.03 -17.67 9.69
CA ARG A 12 -32.43 -18.66 8.78
C ARG A 12 -31.53 -17.95 7.77
N SER A 13 -30.25 -18.29 7.80
CA SER A 13 -29.28 -17.84 6.81
C SER A 13 -29.34 -18.70 5.56
N VAL A 14 -28.90 -18.14 4.42
CA VAL A 14 -28.52 -18.96 3.27
C VAL A 14 -27.39 -19.90 3.71
N PRO A 15 -27.39 -21.18 3.31
CA PRO A 15 -26.32 -22.11 3.66
C PRO A 15 -24.94 -21.53 3.28
N PRO A 16 -24.00 -21.37 4.24
CA PRO A 16 -22.72 -20.70 3.99
C PRO A 16 -21.87 -21.40 2.92
N MET A 17 -22.03 -22.71 2.76
CA MET A 17 -21.40 -23.49 1.69
C MET A 17 -21.87 -23.04 0.30
N ILE A 18 -23.17 -22.78 0.11
CA ILE A 18 -23.71 -22.30 -1.17
C ILE A 18 -23.13 -20.92 -1.48
N VAL A 19 -23.15 -20.01 -0.49
CA VAL A 19 -22.60 -18.65 -0.63
C VAL A 19 -21.11 -18.70 -0.97
N ALA A 20 -20.33 -19.58 -0.32
CA ALA A 20 -18.92 -19.75 -0.60
C ALA A 20 -18.65 -20.22 -2.05
N VAL A 21 -19.42 -21.18 -2.57
CA VAL A 21 -19.28 -21.62 -3.97
C VAL A 21 -19.63 -20.48 -4.93
N VAL A 22 -20.72 -19.75 -4.68
CA VAL A 22 -21.12 -18.60 -5.49
C VAL A 22 -20.03 -17.52 -5.50
N MET A 23 -19.37 -17.25 -4.36
CA MET A 23 -18.25 -16.30 -4.29
C MET A 23 -17.02 -16.77 -5.09
N VAL A 24 -16.72 -18.07 -5.11
CA VAL A 24 -15.61 -18.62 -5.91
C VAL A 24 -15.91 -18.49 -7.40
N LEU A 25 -17.12 -18.87 -7.84
CA LEU A 25 -17.55 -18.74 -9.23
C LEU A 25 -17.63 -17.29 -9.68
N GLN A 26 -18.11 -16.39 -8.81
CA GLN A 26 -18.12 -14.95 -9.04
C GLN A 26 -16.71 -14.43 -9.35
N ARG A 27 -15.71 -14.85 -8.56
CA ARG A 27 -14.32 -14.45 -8.75
C ARG A 27 -13.76 -15.02 -10.06
N LEU A 28 -14.05 -16.28 -10.35
CA LEU A 28 -13.58 -16.97 -11.55
C LEU A 28 -14.13 -16.34 -12.83
N GLU A 29 -15.40 -15.93 -12.84
CA GLU A 29 -16.06 -15.30 -13.99
C GLU A 29 -15.94 -13.77 -14.01
N GLY A 30 -15.35 -13.14 -12.98
CA GLY A 30 -15.17 -11.68 -12.91
C GLY A 30 -16.47 -10.89 -12.78
N LEU A 31 -17.46 -11.43 -12.07
CA LEU A 31 -18.82 -10.89 -12.01
C LEU A 31 -19.04 -9.92 -10.82
N SER A 32 -19.94 -8.95 -11.00
CA SER A 32 -20.49 -8.18 -9.88
C SER A 32 -21.36 -9.05 -8.97
N ASP A 33 -21.62 -8.59 -7.74
CA ASP A 33 -22.46 -9.33 -6.78
C ASP A 33 -23.88 -9.59 -7.31
N ARG A 34 -24.41 -8.64 -8.10
CA ARG A 34 -25.74 -8.77 -8.73
C ARG A 34 -25.72 -9.82 -9.83
N GLU A 35 -24.73 -9.74 -10.72
CA GLU A 35 -24.56 -10.71 -11.80
C GLU A 35 -24.32 -12.12 -11.24
N ALA A 36 -23.54 -12.28 -10.17
CA ALA A 36 -23.30 -13.57 -9.53
C ALA A 36 -24.58 -14.20 -8.95
N VAL A 37 -25.42 -13.38 -8.30
CA VAL A 37 -26.74 -13.83 -7.82
C VAL A 37 -27.67 -14.19 -8.97
N ASP A 38 -27.70 -13.40 -10.03
CA ASP A 38 -28.52 -13.69 -11.22
C ASP A 38 -28.06 -14.99 -11.89
N ARG A 39 -26.75 -15.20 -12.02
CA ARG A 39 -26.18 -16.47 -12.51
C ARG A 39 -26.56 -17.63 -11.62
N PHE A 40 -26.46 -17.51 -10.30
CA PHE A 40 -26.89 -18.54 -9.37
C PHE A 40 -28.40 -18.85 -9.50
N ALA A 41 -29.23 -17.82 -9.72
CA ALA A 41 -30.67 -17.98 -9.84
C ALA A 41 -31.08 -18.71 -11.13
N PHE A 42 -30.42 -18.41 -12.26
CA PHE A 42 -30.88 -18.81 -13.60
C PHE A 42 -29.96 -19.78 -14.36
N ASP A 43 -28.73 -20.03 -13.90
CA ASP A 43 -27.79 -20.95 -14.55
C ASP A 43 -27.72 -22.29 -13.81
N VAL A 44 -28.20 -23.36 -14.46
CA VAL A 44 -28.13 -24.74 -13.93
C VAL A 44 -26.71 -25.15 -13.54
N ARG A 45 -25.69 -24.68 -14.25
CA ARG A 45 -24.29 -25.03 -13.95
C ARG A 45 -23.87 -24.49 -12.59
N TRP A 46 -24.36 -23.32 -12.21
CA TRP A 46 -24.09 -22.70 -10.91
C TRP A 46 -24.81 -23.45 -9.78
N LYS A 47 -26.08 -23.87 -10.00
CA LYS A 47 -26.82 -24.71 -9.04
C LYS A 47 -26.19 -26.09 -8.87
N TYR A 48 -25.71 -26.67 -9.97
CA TYR A 48 -24.97 -27.93 -9.95
C TYR A 48 -23.66 -27.80 -9.16
N ALA A 49 -22.86 -26.76 -9.43
CA ALA A 49 -21.62 -26.51 -8.72
C ALA A 49 -21.83 -26.24 -7.21
N ALA A 50 -22.94 -25.61 -6.83
CA ALA A 50 -23.31 -25.33 -5.45
C ALA A 50 -23.79 -26.55 -4.64
N GLY A 51 -23.64 -27.77 -5.18
CA GLY A 51 -23.98 -29.02 -4.49
C GLY A 51 -25.11 -29.81 -5.14
N GLY A 52 -25.36 -29.63 -6.44
CA GLY A 52 -26.39 -30.38 -7.17
C GLY A 52 -27.82 -29.92 -6.81
N LEU A 53 -28.03 -28.61 -6.66
CA LEU A 53 -29.33 -28.07 -6.25
C LEU A 53 -30.38 -28.18 -7.37
N ASP A 54 -31.64 -28.31 -6.97
CA ASP A 54 -32.78 -28.33 -7.89
C ASP A 54 -32.91 -27.02 -8.68
N PHE A 55 -33.53 -27.09 -9.87
CA PHE A 55 -33.70 -25.92 -10.73
C PHE A 55 -34.52 -24.80 -10.09
N ASP A 56 -35.46 -25.13 -9.21
CA ASP A 56 -36.30 -24.18 -8.48
C ASP A 56 -35.72 -23.76 -7.12
N HIS A 57 -34.49 -24.21 -6.78
CA HIS A 57 -33.83 -23.78 -5.56
C HIS A 57 -33.79 -22.25 -5.49
N PRO A 58 -34.23 -21.64 -4.38
CA PRO A 58 -34.38 -20.19 -4.29
C PRO A 58 -33.03 -19.49 -4.36
N GLY A 59 -32.98 -18.40 -5.12
CA GLY A 59 -31.87 -17.46 -5.07
C GLY A 59 -31.82 -16.68 -3.76
N PHE A 60 -30.83 -15.81 -3.63
CA PHE A 60 -30.68 -14.92 -2.48
C PHE A 60 -30.27 -13.53 -2.94
N VAL A 61 -30.51 -12.50 -2.12
CA VAL A 61 -30.17 -11.12 -2.48
C VAL A 61 -28.66 -10.88 -2.47
N HIS A 62 -28.15 -10.08 -3.40
CA HIS A 62 -26.71 -9.78 -3.56
C HIS A 62 -26.00 -9.29 -2.29
N THR A 63 -26.71 -8.62 -1.39
CA THR A 63 -26.15 -8.16 -0.11
C THR A 63 -25.68 -9.30 0.79
N VAL A 64 -26.20 -10.53 0.61
CA VAL A 64 -25.69 -11.72 1.31
C VAL A 64 -24.21 -11.98 1.00
N LEU A 65 -23.74 -11.69 -0.23
CA LEU A 65 -22.33 -11.81 -0.60
C LEU A 65 -21.48 -10.75 0.11
N VAL A 66 -22.02 -9.54 0.27
CA VAL A 66 -21.37 -8.44 1.00
C VAL A 66 -21.24 -8.80 2.48
N ASP A 67 -22.34 -9.24 3.10
CA ASP A 67 -22.38 -9.63 4.52
C ASP A 67 -21.45 -10.82 4.80
N MET A 68 -21.41 -11.82 3.90
CA MET A 68 -20.52 -12.96 4.03
C MET A 68 -19.05 -12.54 3.94
N ARG A 69 -18.69 -11.65 3.00
CA ARG A 69 -17.34 -11.10 2.90
C ARG A 69 -16.96 -10.32 4.16
N ALA A 70 -17.87 -9.52 4.70
CA ALA A 70 -17.65 -8.77 5.94
C ALA A 70 -17.42 -9.71 7.14
N ARG A 71 -18.24 -10.78 7.27
CA ARG A 71 -18.08 -11.79 8.32
C ARG A 71 -16.75 -12.53 8.22
N LEU A 72 -16.35 -12.92 7.01
CA LEU A 72 -15.05 -13.56 6.77
C LEU A 72 -13.91 -12.64 7.17
N ALA A 73 -13.94 -11.38 6.72
CA ALA A 73 -12.91 -10.38 7.02
C ALA A 73 -12.78 -10.10 8.53
N ALA A 74 -13.88 -10.17 9.28
CA ALA A 74 -13.89 -9.98 10.74
C ALA A 74 -13.52 -11.23 11.54
N SER A 75 -13.30 -12.37 10.89
CA SER A 75 -12.99 -13.65 11.55
C SER A 75 -11.49 -13.89 11.70
N ASP A 76 -11.11 -14.79 12.60
CA ASP A 76 -9.71 -15.21 12.78
C ASP A 76 -9.11 -15.94 11.56
N ARG A 77 -9.96 -16.38 10.62
CA ARG A 77 -9.56 -17.11 9.41
C ARG A 77 -10.22 -16.54 8.14
N PRO A 78 -9.86 -15.32 7.71
CA PRO A 78 -10.52 -14.67 6.57
C PRO A 78 -10.31 -15.42 5.25
N ASP A 79 -9.16 -16.06 5.05
CA ASP A 79 -8.77 -16.70 3.80
C ASP A 79 -9.25 -18.16 3.65
N ARG A 80 -10.06 -18.66 4.58
CA ARG A 80 -10.46 -20.09 4.65
C ARG A 80 -11.06 -20.67 3.36
N ILE A 81 -11.78 -19.87 2.58
CA ILE A 81 -12.36 -20.30 1.30
C ILE A 81 -11.25 -20.46 0.25
N PHE A 82 -10.33 -19.50 0.21
CA PHE A 82 -9.18 -19.53 -0.69
C PHE A 82 -8.26 -20.70 -0.35
N GLU A 83 -7.88 -20.86 0.92
CA GLU A 83 -7.07 -22.00 1.42
C GLU A 83 -7.67 -23.33 0.95
N ARG A 84 -8.97 -23.52 1.16
CA ARG A 84 -9.66 -24.76 0.77
C ARG A 84 -9.71 -24.95 -0.74
N THR A 85 -9.87 -23.87 -1.51
CA THR A 85 -9.90 -23.92 -2.98
C THR A 85 -8.53 -24.32 -3.53
N VAL A 86 -7.45 -23.76 -2.95
CA VAL A 86 -6.06 -24.11 -3.27
C VAL A 86 -5.77 -25.57 -2.92
N GLU A 87 -6.20 -26.05 -1.75
CA GLU A 87 -6.05 -27.46 -1.37
C GLU A 87 -6.72 -28.40 -2.38
N VAL A 88 -7.96 -28.11 -2.78
CA VAL A 88 -8.70 -28.92 -3.75
C VAL A 88 -8.05 -28.86 -5.13
N ALA A 89 -7.61 -27.69 -5.57
CA ALA A 89 -6.88 -27.53 -6.82
C ALA A 89 -5.54 -28.29 -6.82
N ALA A 90 -4.82 -28.30 -5.70
CA ALA A 90 -3.61 -29.10 -5.54
C ALA A 90 -3.89 -30.60 -5.62
N GLN A 91 -4.94 -31.08 -4.94
CA GLN A 91 -5.38 -32.48 -4.99
C GLN A 91 -5.79 -32.90 -6.40
N ALA A 92 -6.39 -31.99 -7.16
CA ALA A 92 -6.75 -32.19 -8.56
C ALA A 92 -5.55 -32.07 -9.53
N GLY A 93 -4.33 -31.83 -9.04
CA GLY A 93 -3.13 -31.65 -9.86
C GLY A 93 -3.12 -30.36 -10.68
N LEU A 94 -4.00 -29.41 -10.36
CA LEU A 94 -4.12 -28.13 -11.06
C LEU A 94 -3.06 -27.13 -10.60
N ILE A 95 -2.36 -27.35 -9.48
CA ILE A 95 -1.33 -26.41 -9.02
C ILE A 95 0.06 -26.87 -9.50
N GLY A 96 0.63 -26.13 -10.46
CA GLY A 96 1.96 -26.37 -11.01
C GLY A 96 3.11 -25.66 -10.25
N ARG A 97 4.36 -25.88 -10.68
CA ARG A 97 5.54 -25.19 -10.11
C ARG A 97 5.54 -23.70 -10.46
N LYS A 98 5.72 -22.85 -9.44
CA LYS A 98 5.77 -21.37 -9.50
C LYS A 98 6.70 -20.86 -10.62
N ARG A 99 6.15 -20.12 -11.59
CA ARG A 99 6.91 -19.37 -12.62
C ARG A 99 6.44 -17.91 -12.66
N VAL A 100 7.38 -16.97 -12.65
CA VAL A 100 7.14 -15.52 -12.80
C VAL A 100 7.05 -15.22 -14.30
N LEU A 101 5.97 -14.58 -14.77
CA LEU A 101 5.71 -14.42 -16.21
C LEU A 101 6.12 -13.04 -16.75
N ASP A 102 5.89 -11.93 -16.04
CA ASP A 102 6.48 -10.62 -16.38
C ASP A 102 6.37 -9.61 -15.21
N SER A 103 7.11 -8.49 -15.26
CA SER A 103 6.94 -7.34 -14.37
C SER A 103 6.24 -6.18 -15.10
N ALA A 104 5.07 -5.76 -14.61
CA ALA A 104 4.32 -4.61 -15.11
C ALA A 104 4.46 -3.39 -14.18
N PRO A 105 4.64 -2.17 -14.72
CA PRO A 105 4.58 -0.96 -13.90
C PRO A 105 3.13 -0.70 -13.44
N ILE A 106 2.93 -0.57 -12.14
CA ILE A 106 1.71 0.01 -11.56
C ILE A 106 2.05 1.47 -11.29
N TYR A 107 1.42 2.37 -12.04
CA TYR A 107 1.61 3.80 -11.88
C TYR A 107 0.91 4.27 -10.61
N ASP A 108 1.65 4.97 -9.76
CA ASP A 108 1.06 5.74 -8.67
C ASP A 108 0.82 7.18 -9.12
N ALA A 109 -0.28 7.79 -8.70
CA ALA A 109 -0.68 9.15 -9.11
C ALA A 109 0.00 10.24 -8.26
N VAL A 110 1.07 9.89 -7.56
CA VAL A 110 1.74 10.77 -6.62
C VAL A 110 2.82 11.58 -7.35
N ALA A 111 2.74 12.90 -7.22
CA ALA A 111 3.73 13.80 -7.79
C ALA A 111 5.10 13.58 -7.10
N THR A 112 6.10 13.18 -7.87
CA THR A 112 7.49 13.07 -7.40
C THR A 112 7.95 14.40 -6.83
N GLN A 113 8.36 14.38 -5.56
CA GLN A 113 8.82 15.56 -4.85
C GLN A 113 10.34 15.70 -5.01
N ASP A 114 10.80 16.92 -5.33
CA ASP A 114 12.23 17.25 -5.20
C ASP A 114 12.67 17.21 -3.73
N THR A 115 13.97 17.11 -3.48
CA THR A 115 14.54 16.95 -2.13
C THR A 115 14.03 17.98 -1.14
N VAL A 116 13.98 19.26 -1.50
CA VAL A 116 13.52 20.33 -0.61
C VAL A 116 12.04 20.16 -0.27
N THR A 117 11.22 19.87 -1.28
CA THR A 117 9.78 19.61 -1.11
C THR A 117 9.52 18.37 -0.25
N LEU A 118 10.33 17.32 -0.42
CA LEU A 118 10.24 16.06 0.32
C LEU A 118 10.61 16.25 1.80
N ILE A 119 11.72 16.95 2.10
CA ILE A 119 12.13 17.29 3.46
C ILE A 119 11.06 18.15 4.15
N ARG A 120 10.60 19.23 3.49
CA ARG A 120 9.54 20.10 4.03
C ARG A 120 8.26 19.31 4.34
N SER A 121 7.88 18.40 3.46
CA SER A 121 6.69 17.57 3.67
C SER A 121 6.86 16.57 4.81
N ALA A 122 8.04 15.96 4.96
CA ALA A 122 8.35 15.07 6.07
C ALA A 122 8.34 15.80 7.42
N ILE A 123 8.94 17.01 7.49
CA ILE A 123 8.89 17.87 8.68
C ILE A 123 7.44 18.23 9.02
N ARG A 124 6.65 18.65 8.04
CA ARG A 124 5.23 18.96 8.25
C ARG A 124 4.44 17.75 8.78
N ASN A 125 4.68 16.56 8.23
CA ASN A 125 4.04 15.33 8.70
C ASN A 125 4.39 15.01 10.14
N LEU A 126 5.66 15.16 10.53
CA LEU A 126 6.11 15.02 11.92
C LEU A 126 5.42 16.01 12.84
N LEU A 127 5.38 17.30 12.48
CA LEU A 127 4.70 18.33 13.27
C LEU A 127 3.19 18.07 13.41
N ARG A 128 2.56 17.49 12.38
CA ARG A 128 1.14 17.13 12.41
C ARG A 128 0.86 15.91 13.29
N ALA A 129 1.76 14.92 13.28
CA ALA A 129 1.66 13.72 14.12
C ALA A 129 1.90 14.02 15.60
N ALA A 130 2.77 15.00 15.90
CA ALA A 130 3.06 15.40 17.28
C ALA A 130 1.84 16.03 17.97
N GLU A 131 1.59 15.60 19.21
CA GLU A 131 0.64 16.24 20.12
C GLU A 131 1.08 17.66 20.51
N ARG A 132 0.20 18.42 21.17
CA ARG A 132 0.39 19.86 21.42
C ARG A 132 1.73 20.20 22.09
N ASP A 133 2.08 19.52 23.17
CA ASP A 133 3.26 19.86 23.97
C ASP A 133 4.55 19.50 23.21
N LEU A 134 4.62 18.29 22.65
CA LEU A 134 5.74 17.87 21.81
C LEU A 134 5.88 18.77 20.56
N ARG A 135 4.78 19.19 19.94
CA ARG A 135 4.82 20.09 18.79
C ARG A 135 5.42 21.45 19.13
N VAL A 136 5.18 21.96 20.33
CA VAL A 136 5.78 23.22 20.81
C VAL A 136 7.29 23.04 20.96
N GLU A 137 7.74 21.95 21.59
CA GLU A 137 9.16 21.62 21.73
C GLU A 137 9.86 21.46 20.37
N LEU A 138 9.24 20.73 19.44
CA LEU A 138 9.75 20.54 18.09
C LEU A 138 9.82 21.86 17.31
N ARG A 139 8.84 22.75 17.47
CA ARG A 139 8.91 24.07 16.83
C ARG A 139 10.00 24.96 17.41
N ALA A 140 10.36 24.81 18.68
CA ALA A 140 11.38 25.63 19.33
C ALA A 140 12.80 25.38 18.80
N VAL A 141 13.06 24.20 18.22
CA VAL A 141 14.37 23.85 17.65
C VAL A 141 14.51 24.20 16.17
N ILE A 142 13.43 24.62 15.52
CA ILE A 142 13.45 25.07 14.12
C ILE A 142 14.14 26.43 14.06
N SER A 143 15.30 26.47 13.40
CA SER A 143 16.18 27.64 13.36
C SER A 143 16.03 28.47 12.10
N SER A 144 15.48 27.88 11.05
CA SER A 144 15.45 28.48 9.72
C SER A 144 14.34 29.52 9.49
N GLY A 145 13.42 29.67 10.44
CA GLY A 145 12.27 30.57 10.32
C GLY A 145 11.13 30.06 9.43
N ASP A 146 11.24 28.88 8.83
CA ASP A 146 10.18 28.27 8.04
C ASP A 146 9.05 27.75 8.94
N ALA A 147 7.81 28.14 8.65
CA ALA A 147 6.64 27.70 9.41
C ALA A 147 6.24 26.24 9.11
N TYR A 148 6.69 25.69 7.97
CA TYR A 148 6.35 24.36 7.44
C TYR A 148 4.85 24.10 7.32
N THR A 149 4.06 25.14 7.10
CA THR A 149 2.61 25.06 6.90
C THR A 149 2.24 24.97 5.42
N ASP A 150 2.99 25.65 4.55
CA ASP A 150 2.70 25.74 3.12
C ASP A 150 3.26 24.54 2.32
N THR A 151 2.47 24.06 1.36
CA THR A 151 2.83 23.04 0.35
C THR A 151 3.65 23.58 -0.82
N GLY A 152 3.67 24.90 -1.01
CA GLY A 152 4.46 25.56 -2.05
C GLY A 152 5.97 25.44 -1.83
N LYS A 153 6.73 25.64 -2.93
CA LYS A 153 8.19 25.75 -2.87
C LYS A 153 8.59 27.06 -2.17
N PRO A 154 9.70 27.07 -1.43
CA PRO A 154 10.32 28.31 -0.98
C PRO A 154 10.55 29.27 -2.14
N VAL A 155 10.26 30.55 -1.91
CA VAL A 155 10.54 31.63 -2.87
C VAL A 155 12.01 32.02 -2.69
N ILE A 156 12.86 31.54 -3.59
CA ILE A 156 14.30 31.85 -3.68
C ILE A 156 14.69 32.03 -5.15
N ASP A 157 15.86 32.58 -5.43
CA ASP A 157 16.46 32.52 -6.76
C ASP A 157 17.02 31.11 -7.01
N TRP A 158 16.24 30.30 -7.73
CA TRP A 158 16.63 28.95 -8.11
C TRP A 158 17.76 28.89 -9.14
N THR A 159 18.20 30.02 -9.70
CA THR A 159 19.37 30.07 -10.59
C THR A 159 20.66 30.31 -9.82
N ASP A 160 20.58 30.89 -8.62
CA ASP A 160 21.72 31.07 -7.73
C ASP A 160 22.06 29.74 -7.02
N VAL A 161 23.32 29.31 -7.14
CA VAL A 161 23.82 28.10 -6.47
C VAL A 161 23.90 28.33 -4.95
N ALA A 162 24.33 29.50 -4.50
CA ALA A 162 24.54 29.79 -3.09
C ALA A 162 23.20 29.82 -2.32
N GLU A 163 22.16 30.45 -2.88
CA GLU A 163 20.83 30.44 -2.27
C GLU A 163 20.24 29.02 -2.18
N ARG A 164 20.42 28.21 -3.22
CA ARG A 164 19.99 26.80 -3.22
C ARG A 164 20.72 25.98 -2.15
N GLU A 165 22.03 26.11 -2.05
CA GLU A 165 22.81 25.41 -1.03
C GLU A 165 22.42 25.85 0.39
N ALA A 166 22.27 27.16 0.63
CA ALA A 166 21.80 27.69 1.90
C ALA A 166 20.40 27.18 2.26
N LEU A 167 19.51 27.08 1.27
CA LEU A 167 18.18 26.52 1.44
C LEU A 167 18.24 25.04 1.84
N ILE A 168 19.04 24.23 1.14
CA ILE A 168 19.20 22.80 1.44
C ILE A 168 19.77 22.61 2.85
N ASP A 169 20.84 23.35 3.19
CA ASP A 169 21.51 23.26 4.48
C ASP A 169 20.56 23.64 5.63
N SER A 170 19.81 24.74 5.49
CA SER A 170 18.86 25.16 6.53
C SER A 170 17.73 24.14 6.76
N ARG A 171 17.20 23.51 5.70
CA ARG A 171 16.19 22.44 5.81
C ARG A 171 16.77 21.18 6.43
N ALA A 172 18.01 20.84 6.10
CA ALA A 172 18.70 19.70 6.69
C ALA A 172 18.91 19.89 8.19
N ARG A 173 19.41 21.06 8.61
CA ARG A 173 19.65 21.40 10.01
C ARG A 173 18.37 21.33 10.84
N ASP A 174 17.28 21.90 10.35
CA ASP A 174 15.99 21.78 11.05
C ASP A 174 15.55 20.33 11.16
N GLY A 175 15.67 19.55 10.08
CA GLY A 175 15.33 18.13 10.07
C GLY A 175 16.12 17.32 11.11
N TYR A 176 17.44 17.49 11.16
CA TYR A 176 18.28 16.82 12.15
C TYR A 176 18.04 17.32 13.58
N ALA A 177 17.78 18.62 13.78
CA ALA A 177 17.44 19.17 15.09
C ALA A 177 16.12 18.59 15.62
N LEU A 178 15.13 18.41 14.75
CA LEU A 178 13.87 17.74 15.09
C LEU A 178 14.10 16.27 15.46
N LEU A 179 14.91 15.54 14.70
CA LEU A 179 15.23 14.14 15.02
C LEU A 179 15.96 13.99 16.36
N ALA A 180 16.92 14.87 16.65
CA ALA A 180 17.62 14.88 17.93
C ALA A 180 16.67 15.09 19.12
N GLN A 181 15.58 15.85 18.95
CA GLN A 181 14.56 16.00 19.99
C GLN A 181 13.72 14.74 20.23
N LEU A 182 13.67 13.82 19.27
CA LEU A 182 12.93 12.57 19.38
C LEU A 182 13.76 11.44 20.02
N GLU A 183 15.08 11.58 20.08
CA GLU A 183 15.97 10.56 20.63
C GLU A 183 15.63 10.25 22.09
N GLU A 184 15.67 8.96 22.44
CA GLU A 184 15.46 8.43 23.80
C GLU A 184 14.08 8.73 24.44
N ARG A 185 13.12 9.26 23.68
CA ARG A 185 11.75 9.50 24.14
C ARG A 185 10.83 8.31 23.88
N ARG A 186 9.81 8.16 24.72
CA ARG A 186 8.66 7.31 24.40
C ARG A 186 7.70 8.13 23.54
N LEU A 187 7.50 7.69 22.31
CA LEU A 187 6.71 8.39 21.30
C LEU A 187 5.48 7.54 20.93
N SER A 188 4.44 8.18 20.40
CA SER A 188 3.34 7.43 19.78
C SER A 188 3.82 6.76 18.48
N ALA A 189 3.11 5.72 18.05
CA ALA A 189 3.45 5.02 16.81
C ALA A 189 3.48 5.95 15.58
N GLU A 190 2.57 6.94 15.54
CA GLU A 190 2.48 7.93 14.47
C GLU A 190 3.69 8.87 14.44
N VAL A 191 4.14 9.33 15.61
CA VAL A 191 5.32 10.21 15.72
C VAL A 191 6.59 9.44 15.35
N GLU A 192 6.73 8.20 15.81
CA GLU A 192 7.86 7.36 15.42
C GLU A 192 7.88 7.10 13.90
N GLN A 193 6.73 6.82 13.30
CA GLN A 193 6.64 6.59 11.85
C GLN A 193 7.03 7.85 11.08
N ALA A 194 6.53 9.03 11.48
CA ALA A 194 6.88 10.29 10.85
C ALA A 194 8.37 10.64 11.05
N GLY A 195 8.93 10.38 12.23
CA GLY A 195 10.35 10.56 12.52
C GLY A 195 11.24 9.64 11.66
N ARG A 196 10.88 8.34 11.54
CA ARG A 196 11.58 7.40 10.65
C ARG A 196 11.54 7.84 9.19
N LEU A 197 10.40 8.36 8.72
CA LEU A 197 10.28 8.92 7.37
C LEU A 197 11.20 10.13 7.18
N LEU A 198 11.23 11.07 8.13
CA LEU A 198 12.12 12.23 8.08
C LEU A 198 13.59 11.81 8.05
N ALA A 199 14.01 10.89 8.92
CA ALA A 199 15.37 10.35 8.93
C ALA A 199 15.74 9.68 7.60
N THR A 200 14.80 8.92 7.02
CA THR A 200 15.00 8.28 5.70
C THR A 200 15.20 9.32 4.61
N VAL A 201 14.35 10.36 4.56
CA VAL A 201 14.41 11.42 3.55
C VAL A 201 15.71 12.23 3.65
N LEU A 202 16.18 12.55 4.87
CA LEU A 202 17.44 13.25 5.07
C LEU A 202 18.64 12.38 4.67
N GLY A 203 18.68 11.13 5.15
CA GLY A 203 19.82 10.23 4.92
C GLY A 203 19.93 9.71 3.49
N GLN A 204 18.84 9.68 2.72
CA GLN A 204 18.88 9.20 1.33
C GLN A 204 19.36 10.25 0.32
N ASP A 205 19.08 11.54 0.59
CA ASP A 205 19.22 12.62 -0.40
C ASP A 205 20.35 13.61 -0.06
N LEU A 206 20.88 13.60 1.17
CA LEU A 206 21.87 14.58 1.62
C LEU A 206 23.18 13.89 2.02
N ASP A 207 24.29 14.55 1.68
CA ASP A 207 25.61 14.27 2.25
C ASP A 207 26.11 15.54 2.95
N GLN A 208 26.87 15.39 4.04
CA GLN A 208 27.54 16.51 4.70
C GLN A 208 28.94 16.67 4.12
N GLY A 209 29.27 17.87 3.64
CA GLY A 209 30.62 18.18 3.18
C GLY A 209 31.61 18.27 4.34
N GLU A 210 32.91 18.30 4.03
CA GLU A 210 33.98 18.53 5.02
C GLU A 210 33.85 19.90 5.71
N ASP A 211 33.19 20.84 5.06
CA ASP A 211 32.82 22.17 5.59
C ASP A 211 31.61 22.15 6.54
N GLY A 212 31.03 20.97 6.80
CA GLY A 212 29.86 20.80 7.66
C GLY A 212 28.54 21.19 7.00
N VAL A 213 28.54 21.62 5.73
CA VAL A 213 27.35 22.05 5.00
C VAL A 213 26.68 20.85 4.34
N PHE A 214 25.36 20.73 4.52
CA PHE A 214 24.58 19.70 3.85
C PHE A 214 24.27 20.08 2.40
N ARG A 215 24.53 19.15 1.49
CA ARG A 215 24.25 19.30 0.06
C ARG A 215 23.50 18.08 -0.46
N ILE A 216 22.79 18.25 -1.58
CA ILE A 216 22.17 17.11 -2.27
C ILE A 216 23.28 16.16 -2.70
N ALA A 217 23.15 14.91 -2.26
CA ALA A 217 24.09 13.85 -2.54
C ALA A 217 24.17 13.59 -4.06
N ARG A 218 25.39 13.39 -4.60
CA ARG A 218 25.59 13.03 -6.02
C ARG A 218 25.35 11.53 -6.27
N LYS A 219 24.31 10.98 -5.65
CA LYS A 219 23.87 9.58 -5.74
C LYS A 219 22.35 9.55 -5.59
N VAL A 220 21.73 8.51 -6.13
CA VAL A 220 20.31 8.24 -5.90
C VAL A 220 20.23 6.96 -5.09
N ALA A 221 19.58 7.02 -3.92
CA ALA A 221 19.38 5.84 -3.09
C ALA A 221 18.57 4.77 -3.86
N LYS A 222 18.98 3.51 -3.74
CA LYS A 222 18.38 2.39 -4.47
C LYS A 222 16.86 2.25 -4.22
N ASP A 223 16.44 2.46 -2.98
CA ASP A 223 15.05 2.40 -2.55
C ASP A 223 14.54 3.80 -2.16
N ARG A 224 14.95 4.83 -2.92
CA ARG A 224 14.62 6.23 -2.64
C ARG A 224 13.11 6.42 -2.51
N VAL A 225 12.69 6.99 -1.39
CA VAL A 225 11.34 7.50 -1.16
C VAL A 225 11.12 8.71 -2.07
N ILE A 226 10.10 8.65 -2.93
CA ILE A 226 9.79 9.72 -3.90
C ILE A 226 8.67 10.66 -3.44
N SER A 227 7.94 10.27 -2.39
CA SER A 227 6.86 11.05 -1.79
C SER A 227 6.63 10.70 -0.33
N THR A 228 6.11 11.67 0.41
CA THR A 228 5.66 11.51 1.80
C THR A 228 4.20 11.07 1.93
N VAL A 229 3.42 11.12 0.83
CA VAL A 229 2.02 10.67 0.79
C VAL A 229 1.92 9.16 0.62
N ASP A 230 2.77 8.61 -0.26
CA ASP A 230 2.98 7.18 -0.41
C ASP A 230 4.49 6.88 -0.30
N PRO A 231 4.99 6.60 0.93
CA PRO A 231 6.40 6.28 1.17
C PRO A 231 6.85 4.93 0.60
N GLU A 232 5.95 4.10 0.08
CA GLU A 232 6.28 2.80 -0.53
C GLU A 232 6.42 2.88 -2.05
N ALA A 233 5.88 3.93 -2.68
CA ALA A 233 6.11 4.24 -4.08
C ALA A 233 7.60 4.47 -4.37
N ARG A 234 8.09 3.97 -5.51
CA ARG A 234 9.49 4.07 -5.94
C ARG A 234 9.58 4.55 -7.38
N HIS A 235 10.76 5.07 -7.73
CA HIS A 235 11.09 5.31 -9.12
C HIS A 235 11.43 3.97 -9.79
N GLY A 236 10.55 3.50 -10.67
CA GLY A 236 10.75 2.31 -11.48
C GLY A 236 11.29 2.64 -12.87
N ARG A 237 12.00 1.68 -13.47
CA ARG A 237 12.29 1.67 -14.92
C ARG A 237 11.68 0.44 -15.57
N LYS A 238 10.93 0.67 -16.65
CA LYS A 238 10.44 -0.38 -17.56
C LYS A 238 11.49 -0.70 -18.63
N THR A 239 12.19 0.32 -19.13
CA THR A 239 13.37 0.21 -20.01
C THR A 239 14.39 1.28 -19.62
N VAL A 240 15.60 1.26 -20.20
CA VAL A 240 16.64 2.29 -19.95
C VAL A 240 16.11 3.71 -20.18
N SER A 241 15.19 3.88 -21.15
CA SER A 241 14.59 5.16 -21.55
C SER A 241 13.20 5.43 -20.98
N ARG A 242 12.54 4.46 -20.33
CA ARG A 242 11.19 4.62 -19.78
C ARG A 242 11.18 4.40 -18.28
N SER A 243 11.17 5.50 -17.55
CA SER A 243 10.89 5.55 -16.12
C SER A 243 9.39 5.64 -15.82
N PHE A 244 9.01 5.29 -14.60
CA PHE A 244 7.69 5.49 -14.03
C PHE A 244 7.80 5.64 -12.51
N ASP A 245 6.82 6.31 -11.90
CA ASP A 245 6.71 6.44 -10.46
C ASP A 245 5.58 5.51 -9.97
N GLY A 246 5.86 4.69 -8.95
CA GLY A 246 4.91 3.72 -8.41
C GLY A 246 5.54 2.38 -8.06
N TYR A 247 4.92 1.27 -8.45
CA TYR A 247 5.30 -0.08 -8.02
C TYR A 247 5.67 -0.98 -9.21
N LYS A 248 6.67 -1.84 -9.05
CA LYS A 248 6.86 -2.98 -9.96
C LYS A 248 5.92 -4.10 -9.53
N GLY A 249 4.75 -4.15 -10.15
CA GLY A 249 3.85 -5.29 -10.05
C GLY A 249 4.47 -6.48 -10.76
N HIS A 250 4.75 -7.56 -10.05
CA HIS A 250 5.11 -8.80 -10.73
C HIS A 250 3.81 -9.49 -11.09
N VAL A 251 3.53 -9.53 -12.39
CA VAL A 251 2.40 -10.24 -12.94
C VAL A 251 2.82 -11.69 -13.04
N ARG A 252 2.29 -12.49 -12.11
CA ARG A 252 2.46 -13.93 -12.13
C ARG A 252 1.27 -14.49 -12.91
N HIS A 253 1.57 -15.27 -13.94
CA HIS A 253 0.56 -15.98 -14.69
C HIS A 253 0.56 -17.44 -14.24
N GLU A 254 -0.52 -17.83 -13.61
CA GLU A 254 -0.76 -19.20 -13.21
C GLU A 254 -1.36 -19.95 -14.41
N VAL A 255 -0.53 -20.76 -15.08
CA VAL A 255 -0.91 -21.48 -16.31
C VAL A 255 -2.11 -22.42 -16.11
N ALA A 256 -2.45 -22.72 -14.87
CA ALA A 256 -3.59 -23.57 -14.55
C ALA A 256 -4.92 -22.86 -14.25
N GLN A 257 -4.93 -21.53 -14.05
CA GLN A 257 -6.13 -20.80 -13.62
C GLN A 257 -6.57 -19.66 -14.53
N HIS A 258 -5.79 -19.24 -15.53
CA HIS A 258 -6.05 -18.00 -16.28
C HIS A 258 -6.31 -16.78 -15.37
N GLU A 259 -5.87 -16.81 -14.11
CA GLU A 259 -6.01 -15.71 -13.15
C GLU A 259 -4.70 -14.94 -13.05
N TRP A 260 -4.80 -13.61 -13.07
CA TRP A 260 -3.68 -12.69 -13.01
C TRP A 260 -3.47 -12.23 -11.56
N VAL A 261 -2.41 -12.70 -10.92
CA VAL A 261 -2.02 -12.20 -9.58
C VAL A 261 -0.97 -11.12 -9.74
N ILE A 262 -1.32 -9.89 -9.35
CA ILE A 262 -0.41 -8.75 -9.31
C ILE A 262 0.13 -8.62 -7.89
N GLU A 263 1.36 -9.11 -7.67
CA GLU A 263 2.04 -8.93 -6.39
C GLU A 263 2.85 -7.61 -6.44
N ARG A 264 2.54 -6.69 -5.52
CA ARG A 264 3.32 -5.45 -5.35
C ARG A 264 4.60 -5.79 -4.61
N LYS A 265 5.75 -5.64 -5.28
CA LYS A 265 7.05 -5.64 -4.59
C LYS A 265 7.62 -4.23 -4.61
N VAL A 266 7.96 -3.72 -3.43
CA VAL A 266 8.86 -2.57 -3.29
C VAL A 266 10.21 -3.02 -3.84
N GLY A 267 10.55 -2.47 -5.00
CA GLY A 267 11.57 -3.02 -5.87
C GLY A 267 13.00 -2.70 -5.43
N GLY A 268 13.59 -3.55 -4.59
CA GLY A 268 15.05 -3.62 -4.46
C GLY A 268 15.66 -4.19 -5.74
N CYS A 269 15.99 -3.33 -6.71
CA CYS A 269 16.65 -3.74 -7.95
C CYS A 269 18.06 -4.29 -7.65
N ARG A 270 18.28 -5.61 -7.69
CA ARG A 270 19.64 -6.14 -7.85
C ARG A 270 20.13 -5.62 -9.21
N ILE A 271 21.25 -4.89 -9.16
CA ILE A 271 22.09 -4.63 -10.32
C ILE A 271 22.74 -5.96 -10.70
#